data_AF-A0A977KTW2-F1
#
_entry.id   AF-A0A977KTW2-F1
#
_cell.length_a   1.000
_cell.length_b   1.000
_cell.length_c   1.000
_cell.angle_alpha   90.00
_cell.angle_beta   90.00
_cell.angle_gamma   90.00
#
_symmetry.space_group_name_H-M   'P 1'
#
loop_
_entity.id
_entity.type
_entity.pdbx_description
1 polymer ?
#
loop_
_entity_poly.entity_id
_entity_poly.type
_entity_poly.pdbx_seq_one_letter_code
_entity_poly.pdbx_strand_id
1 'polypeptide(L)'
;MLKTYIVRLSQEERQTLKDLVSIGKGAAYKIKHANILLNIDVNGQGWTDEEAAAAFSCHRNTVANLRERLVNEGVESALSHKPRKTPPRQPIIDGEVEAKLIALRCGEPPAGQARWTLRLLADKAVELEIVPAISHETVRQVLKKTN
;
A
#
# COMPACT_ATOMS: atom_id res chain seq x y z
N MET A 1 15.84 -5.26 27.83
CA MET A 1 16.23 -4.12 26.96
C MET A 1 15.32 -2.95 27.26
N LEU A 2 15.86 -1.73 27.34
CA LEU A 2 15.06 -0.52 27.54
C LEU A 2 14.15 -0.29 26.32
N LYS A 3 12.87 0.02 26.56
CA LYS A 3 11.92 0.31 25.49
C LYS A 3 12.21 1.72 24.95
N THR A 4 12.65 1.82 23.69
CA THR A 4 12.91 3.12 23.02
C THR A 4 11.63 3.93 22.81
N TYR A 5 10.54 3.24 22.47
CA TYR A 5 9.22 3.83 22.23
C TYR A 5 8.32 3.52 23.42
N ILE A 6 7.75 4.54 24.07
CA ILE A 6 6.84 4.39 25.21
C ILE A 6 5.46 4.88 24.78
N VAL A 7 4.45 4.04 24.91
CA VAL A 7 3.06 4.44 24.61
C VAL A 7 2.53 5.30 25.76
N ARG A 8 2.14 6.52 25.45
CA ARG A 8 1.41 7.42 26.33
C ARG A 8 0.23 7.97 25.55
N LEU A 9 -0.94 7.40 25.75
CA LEU A 9 -2.16 7.86 25.09
C LEU A 9 -2.67 9.14 25.75
N SER A 10 -3.09 10.10 24.94
CA SER A 10 -3.89 11.23 25.41
C SER A 10 -5.30 10.75 25.81
N GLN A 11 -6.04 11.58 26.54
CA GLN A 11 -7.42 11.25 26.91
C GLN A 11 -8.33 11.11 25.68
N GLU A 12 -8.11 11.94 24.66
CA GLU A 12 -8.84 11.89 23.39
C GLU A 12 -8.52 10.60 22.63
N GLU A 13 -7.24 10.28 22.46
CA GLU A 13 -6.79 9.06 21.77
C GLU A 13 -7.32 7.80 22.45
N ARG A 14 -7.27 7.77 23.79
CA ARG A 14 -7.81 6.66 24.58
C ARG A 14 -9.31 6.51 24.37
N GLN A 15 -10.05 7.63 24.27
CA GLN A 15 -11.48 7.59 24.01
C GLN A 15 -11.76 7.07 22.60
N THR A 16 -11.06 7.55 21.58
CA THR A 16 -11.18 7.05 20.20
C THR A 16 -10.96 5.53 20.12
N LEU A 17 -9.93 5.01 20.80
CA LEU A 17 -9.65 3.58 20.82
C LEU A 17 -10.75 2.78 21.55
N LYS A 18 -11.27 3.31 22.67
CA LYS A 18 -12.39 2.69 23.39
C LYS A 18 -13.66 2.66 22.56
N ASP A 19 -13.96 3.74 21.84
CA ASP A 19 -15.14 3.83 20.97
C ASP A 19 -15.02 2.83 19.81
N LEU A 20 -13.84 2.71 19.21
CA LEU A 20 -13.59 1.72 18.17
C LEU A 20 -13.83 0.28 18.65
N VAL A 21 -13.38 -0.03 19.87
CA VAL A 21 -13.58 -1.37 20.47
C VAL A 21 -15.04 -1.58 20.86
N SER A 22 -15.72 -0.59 21.43
CA SER A 22 -17.10 -0.70 21.92
C SER A 22 -18.13 -0.80 20.80
N ILE A 23 -17.93 -0.06 19.71
CA ILE A 23 -18.82 -0.11 18.54
C ILE A 23 -18.74 -1.50 17.87
N GLY A 24 -17.57 -2.15 17.92
CA GLY A 24 -17.37 -3.49 17.36
C GLY A 24 -17.48 -3.59 15.83
N LYS A 25 -17.64 -2.46 15.13
CA LYS A 25 -17.72 -2.38 13.66
C LYS A 25 -16.40 -1.88 13.11
N GLY A 26 -15.66 -2.77 12.46
CA GLY A 26 -14.38 -2.46 11.83
C GLY A 26 -13.64 -3.74 11.42
N ALA A 27 -12.55 -3.59 10.69
CA ALA A 27 -11.71 -4.75 10.38
C ALA A 27 -11.14 -5.34 11.67
N ALA A 28 -11.17 -6.67 11.81
CA ALA A 28 -10.77 -7.36 13.05
C ALA A 28 -9.36 -6.98 13.54
N TYR A 29 -8.42 -6.74 12.62
CA TYR A 29 -7.07 -6.31 12.97
C TYR A 29 -7.05 -4.93 13.63
N LYS A 30 -7.92 -3.99 13.22
CA LYS A 30 -8.00 -2.64 13.82
C LYS A 30 -8.45 -2.72 15.27
N ILE A 31 -9.49 -3.51 15.55
CA ILE A 31 -10.02 -3.70 16.90
C ILE A 31 -8.96 -4.39 17.78
N LYS A 32 -8.27 -5.42 17.25
CA LYS A 32 -7.16 -6.08 17.94
C LYS A 32 -6.03 -5.10 18.27
N HIS A 33 -5.62 -4.27 17.31
CA HIS A 33 -4.57 -3.27 17.53
C HIS A 33 -4.99 -2.22 18.56
N ALA A 34 -6.24 -1.76 18.52
CA ALA A 34 -6.78 -0.83 19.51
C ALA A 34 -6.74 -1.41 20.93
N ASN A 35 -7.15 -2.67 21.09
CA ASN A 35 -7.06 -3.35 22.38
C ASN A 35 -5.61 -3.52 22.86
N ILE A 36 -4.67 -3.84 21.95
CA ILE A 36 -3.24 -3.91 22.30
C ILE A 36 -2.76 -2.54 22.81
N LEU A 37 -3.04 -1.47 22.07
CA LEU A 37 -2.62 -0.10 22.42
C LEU A 37 -3.18 0.34 23.78
N LEU A 38 -4.45 0.05 24.07
CA LEU A 38 -5.08 0.37 25.36
C LEU A 38 -4.44 -0.37 26.55
N ASN A 39 -3.94 -1.60 26.34
CA ASN A 39 -3.35 -2.40 27.41
C ASN A 39 -1.85 -2.10 27.63
N ILE A 40 -1.12 -1.70 26.58
CA ILE A 40 0.30 -1.33 26.70
C ILE A 40 0.53 0.13 27.11
N ASP A 41 -0.54 0.94 27.14
CA ASP A 41 -0.47 2.33 27.59
C ASP A 41 0.00 2.43 29.04
N VAL A 42 1.01 3.27 29.29
CA VAL A 42 1.62 3.44 30.61
C VAL A 42 0.67 4.13 31.59
N ASN A 43 -0.23 4.98 31.09
CA ASN A 43 -1.29 5.61 31.90
C ASN A 43 -2.49 4.66 32.13
N GLY A 44 -2.45 3.47 31.53
CA GLY A 44 -3.45 2.42 31.66
C GLY A 44 -2.89 1.22 32.44
N GLN A 45 -3.03 0.04 31.84
CA GLN A 45 -2.62 -1.21 32.46
C GLN A 45 -1.09 -1.43 32.39
N GLY A 46 -0.39 -0.74 31.48
CA GLY A 46 1.07 -0.75 31.40
C GLY A 46 1.69 -2.11 31.05
N TRP A 47 0.97 -2.96 30.31
CA TRP A 47 1.45 -4.31 29.96
C TRP A 47 2.80 -4.32 29.25
N THR A 48 3.57 -5.36 29.54
CA THR A 48 4.77 -5.71 28.78
C THR A 48 4.39 -6.18 27.37
N ASP A 49 5.37 -6.17 26.47
CA ASP A 49 5.11 -6.59 25.09
C ASP A 49 4.81 -8.10 25.04
N GLU A 50 5.41 -8.85 25.95
CA GLU A 50 5.22 -10.28 26.15
C GLU A 50 3.80 -10.60 26.65
N GLU A 51 3.31 -9.87 27.66
CA GLU A 51 1.94 -10.02 28.18
C GLU A 51 0.90 -9.69 27.11
N ALA A 52 1.05 -8.56 26.41
CA ALA A 52 0.15 -8.18 25.34
C ALA A 52 0.20 -9.19 24.17
N ALA A 53 1.39 -9.66 23.79
CA ALA A 53 1.55 -10.66 22.75
C ALA A 53 0.82 -11.97 23.09
N ALA A 54 0.97 -12.44 24.34
CA ALA A 54 0.29 -13.63 24.85
C ALA A 54 -1.23 -13.45 24.90
N ALA A 55 -1.72 -12.34 25.48
CA ALA A 55 -3.14 -12.07 25.64
C ALA A 55 -3.89 -11.95 24.30
N PHE A 56 -3.24 -11.37 23.28
CA PHE A 56 -3.84 -11.14 21.98
C PHE A 56 -3.43 -12.16 20.91
N SER A 57 -2.73 -13.24 21.27
CA SER A 57 -2.25 -14.27 20.32
C SER A 57 -1.58 -13.63 19.10
N CYS A 58 -0.54 -12.83 19.33
CA CYS A 58 0.25 -12.21 18.28
C CYS A 58 1.74 -12.31 18.57
N HIS A 59 2.56 -12.08 17.55
CA HIS A 59 4.00 -12.05 17.74
C HIS A 59 4.40 -10.78 18.49
N ARG A 60 5.41 -10.86 19.36
CA ARG A 60 5.93 -9.70 20.11
C ARG A 60 6.27 -8.50 19.20
N ASN A 61 6.82 -8.78 18.01
CA ASN A 61 7.12 -7.76 17.00
C ASN A 61 5.88 -6.97 16.57
N THR A 62 4.68 -7.55 16.57
CA THR A 62 3.44 -6.81 16.28
C THR A 62 3.21 -5.71 17.32
N VAL A 63 3.39 -6.02 18.61
CA VAL A 63 3.26 -5.04 19.69
C VAL A 63 4.35 -3.96 19.60
N ALA A 64 5.60 -4.37 19.35
CA ALA A 64 6.71 -3.44 19.18
C ALA A 64 6.50 -2.49 17.99
N ASN A 65 6.07 -3.00 16.84
CA ASN A 65 5.79 -2.21 15.64
C ASN A 65 4.61 -1.27 15.85
N LEU A 66 3.57 -1.68 16.58
CA LEU A 66 2.43 -0.83 16.91
C LEU A 66 2.86 0.36 17.77
N ARG A 67 3.70 0.11 18.76
CA ARG A 67 4.25 1.12 19.66
C ARG A 67 5.14 2.11 18.91
N GLU A 68 6.02 1.63 18.04
CA GLU A 68 6.83 2.48 17.17
C GLU A 68 5.97 3.34 16.23
N ARG A 69 4.97 2.74 15.56
CA ARG A 69 4.06 3.47 14.66
C ARG A 69 3.26 4.53 15.39
N LEU A 70 2.74 4.22 16.58
CA LEU A 70 2.00 5.17 17.37
C LEU A 70 2.87 6.39 17.71
N VAL A 71 4.08 6.17 18.20
CA VAL A 71 4.97 7.24 18.64
C VAL A 71 5.48 8.08 17.46
N ASN A 72 5.77 7.46 16.31
CA ASN A 72 6.34 8.16 15.16
C ASN A 72 5.29 8.75 14.20
N GLU A 73 4.13 8.11 14.05
CA GLU A 73 3.15 8.40 13.00
C GLU A 73 1.72 8.63 13.54
N GLY A 74 1.46 8.42 14.83
CA GLY A 74 0.17 8.65 15.49
C GLY A 74 -0.82 7.48 15.46
N VAL A 75 -1.97 7.65 16.16
CA VAL A 75 -3.01 6.62 16.34
C VAL A 75 -3.59 6.11 15.03
N GLU A 76 -3.94 7.02 14.11
CA GLU A 76 -4.55 6.63 12.83
C GLU A 76 -3.61 5.74 11.99
N SER A 77 -2.30 6.02 12.01
CA SER A 77 -1.31 5.21 11.31
C SER A 77 -1.07 3.86 12.02
N ALA A 78 -1.10 3.83 13.35
CA ALA A 78 -0.99 2.59 14.10
C ALA A 78 -2.17 1.63 13.83
N LEU A 79 -3.37 2.18 13.65
CA LEU A 79 -4.58 1.41 13.36
C LEU A 79 -4.74 1.06 11.88
N SER A 80 -4.12 1.79 10.95
CA SER A 80 -4.34 1.62 9.52
C SER A 80 -3.18 0.90 8.84
N HIS A 81 -3.46 0.24 7.72
CA HIS A 81 -2.38 -0.21 6.85
C HIS A 81 -1.81 0.98 6.09
N LYS A 82 -0.48 1.12 6.09
CA LYS A 82 0.19 2.15 5.29
C LYS A 82 -0.10 1.86 3.80
N PRO A 83 -0.77 2.76 3.07
CA PRO A 83 -1.02 2.54 1.65
C PRO A 83 0.33 2.43 0.94
N ARG A 84 0.48 1.43 0.08
CA ARG A 84 1.69 1.27 -0.72
C ARG A 84 1.73 2.44 -1.71
N LYS A 85 2.79 3.24 -1.66
CA LYS A 85 3.03 4.32 -2.64
C LYS A 85 3.30 3.77 -4.04
N THR A 86 3.99 2.63 -4.12
CA THR A 86 4.37 2.00 -5.37
C THR A 86 4.02 0.50 -5.37
N PRO A 87 3.70 -0.06 -6.54
CA PRO A 87 3.49 -1.50 -6.68
C PRO A 87 4.79 -2.27 -6.41
N PRO A 88 4.71 -3.53 -5.96
CA PRO A 88 5.89 -4.35 -5.66
C PRO A 88 6.72 -4.68 -6.91
N ARG A 89 6.09 -4.70 -8.09
CA ARG A 89 6.76 -4.76 -9.39
C ARG A 89 6.58 -3.43 -10.08
N GLN A 90 7.68 -2.84 -10.54
CA GLN A 90 7.61 -1.63 -11.35
C GLN A 90 6.80 -1.90 -12.62
N PRO A 91 5.86 -1.02 -12.98
CA PRO A 91 5.10 -1.19 -14.22
C PRO A 91 6.06 -1.12 -15.41
N ILE A 92 5.86 -2.01 -16.39
CA ILE A 92 6.65 -2.03 -17.64
C ILE A 92 6.36 -0.77 -18.46
N ILE A 93 5.16 -0.21 -18.30
CA ILE A 93 4.73 1.03 -18.92
C ILE A 93 4.79 2.12 -17.87
N ASP A 94 5.76 3.02 -18.01
CA ASP A 94 5.75 4.31 -17.33
C ASP A 94 5.16 5.39 -18.25
N GLY A 95 5.12 6.63 -17.76
CA GLY A 95 4.56 7.75 -18.54
C GLY A 95 5.36 8.09 -19.81
N GLU A 96 6.66 7.79 -19.85
CA GLU A 96 7.48 8.03 -21.04
C GLU A 96 7.20 6.97 -22.12
N VAL A 97 7.14 5.70 -21.71
CA VAL A 97 6.77 4.58 -22.58
C VAL A 97 5.35 4.77 -23.13
N GLU A 98 4.41 5.21 -22.29
CA GLU A 98 3.05 5.54 -22.72
C GLU A 98 3.04 6.65 -23.78
N ALA A 99 3.76 7.74 -23.55
CA ALA A 99 3.85 8.84 -24.51
C ALA A 99 4.45 8.40 -25.86
N LYS A 100 5.50 7.57 -25.82
CA LYS A 100 6.11 6.99 -27.03
C LYS A 100 5.16 6.06 -27.77
N LEU A 101 4.38 5.23 -27.07
CA LEU A 101 3.36 4.37 -27.67
C LEU A 101 2.22 5.18 -28.33
N ILE A 102 1.79 6.26 -27.69
CA ILE A 102 0.78 7.16 -28.25
C ILE A 102 1.32 7.85 -29.50
N ALA A 103 2.54 8.38 -29.45
CA ALA A 103 3.20 9.03 -30.59
C ALA A 103 3.35 8.05 -31.77
N LEU A 104 3.76 6.81 -31.51
CA LEU A 104 3.87 5.76 -32.52
C LEU A 104 2.52 5.50 -33.20
N ARG A 105 1.44 5.37 -32.41
CA ARG A 105 0.08 5.16 -32.93
C ARG A 105 -0.43 6.33 -33.78
N CYS A 106 -0.05 7.56 -33.44
CA CYS A 106 -0.45 8.77 -34.18
C CYS A 106 0.32 8.95 -35.49
N GLY A 107 1.41 8.21 -35.71
CA GLY A 107 2.17 8.21 -36.97
C GLY A 107 1.57 7.31 -38.05
N GLU A 108 2.20 7.29 -39.22
CA GLU A 108 1.79 6.42 -40.33
C GLU A 108 2.09 4.95 -40.02
N PRO A 109 1.18 4.01 -40.38
CA PRO A 109 1.44 2.60 -40.25
C PRO A 109 2.58 2.17 -41.19
N PRO A 110 3.35 1.12 -40.83
CA PRO A 110 4.43 0.63 -41.66
C PRO A 110 3.94 0.16 -43.04
N ALA A 111 4.83 0.22 -44.03
CA ALA A 111 4.52 -0.14 -45.40
C ALA A 111 3.85 -1.53 -45.51
N GLY A 112 2.78 -1.61 -46.31
CA GLY A 112 1.99 -2.83 -46.48
C GLY A 112 0.89 -3.04 -45.43
N GLN A 113 0.72 -2.11 -44.47
CA GLN A 113 -0.38 -2.16 -43.48
C GLN A 113 -1.32 -0.96 -43.65
N ALA A 114 -2.63 -1.21 -43.68
CA ALA A 114 -3.62 -0.15 -43.82
C ALA A 114 -3.83 0.67 -42.53
N ARG A 115 -3.50 0.12 -41.36
CA ARG A 115 -3.67 0.76 -40.05
C ARG A 115 -2.82 0.11 -38.97
N TRP A 116 -2.59 0.84 -37.88
CA TRP A 116 -2.03 0.28 -36.66
C TRP A 116 -2.98 -0.75 -36.03
N THR A 117 -2.52 -2.00 -35.92
CA THR A 117 -3.15 -3.00 -35.05
C THR A 117 -2.41 -3.05 -33.70
N LEU A 118 -3.08 -3.54 -32.65
CA LEU A 118 -2.47 -3.65 -31.32
C LEU A 118 -1.23 -4.56 -31.29
N ARG A 119 -1.24 -5.63 -32.09
CA ARG A 119 -0.08 -6.53 -32.25
C ARG A 119 1.07 -5.82 -32.96
N LEU A 120 0.76 -5.13 -34.06
CA LEU A 120 1.75 -4.35 -34.80
C LEU A 120 2.39 -3.24 -33.95
N LEU A 121 1.61 -2.57 -33.11
CA LEU A 121 2.12 -1.59 -32.14
C LEU A 121 3.02 -2.24 -31.08
N ALA A 122 2.65 -3.43 -30.58
CA ALA A 122 3.48 -4.17 -29.63
C ALA A 122 4.82 -4.58 -30.26
N ASP A 123 4.77 -5.16 -31.46
CA ASP A 123 5.96 -5.59 -32.19
C ASP A 123 6.88 -4.41 -32.50
N LYS A 124 6.31 -3.30 -33.00
CA LYS A 124 7.08 -2.07 -33.26
C LYS A 124 7.63 -1.41 -32.00
N ALA A 125 6.93 -1.49 -30.87
CA ALA A 125 7.45 -0.95 -29.61
C ALA A 125 8.69 -1.73 -29.11
N VAL A 126 8.75 -3.05 -29.38
CA VAL A 126 9.94 -3.86 -29.10
C VAL A 126 11.05 -3.57 -30.12
N GLU A 127 10.70 -3.48 -31.40
CA GLU A 127 11.67 -3.19 -32.48
C GLU A 127 12.38 -1.84 -32.29
N LEU A 128 11.66 -0.82 -31.82
CA LEU A 128 12.21 0.52 -31.54
C LEU A 128 12.86 0.63 -30.15
N GLU A 129 13.05 -0.49 -29.45
CA GLU A 129 13.65 -0.56 -28.11
C GLU A 129 12.94 0.34 -27.07
N ILE A 130 11.66 0.63 -27.27
CA ILE A 130 10.84 1.40 -26.32
C ILE A 130 10.61 0.57 -25.05
N VAL A 131 10.41 -0.74 -25.24
CA VAL A 131 10.24 -1.73 -24.17
C VAL A 131 10.88 -3.06 -24.56
N PRO A 132 11.45 -3.81 -23.61
CA PRO A 132 12.10 -5.09 -23.92
C PRO A 132 11.11 -6.18 -24.36
N ALA A 133 9.87 -6.14 -23.85
CA ALA A 133 8.78 -7.01 -24.26
C ALA A 133 7.44 -6.41 -23.83
N ILE A 134 6.42 -6.51 -24.67
CA ILE A 134 5.07 -6.03 -24.37
C ILE A 134 4.02 -6.89 -25.05
N SER A 135 2.90 -7.14 -24.36
CA SER A 135 1.75 -7.82 -24.95
C SER A 135 0.83 -6.81 -25.63
N HIS A 136 0.18 -7.22 -26.72
CA HIS A 136 -0.89 -6.44 -27.36
C HIS A 136 -2.03 -6.06 -26.40
N GLU A 137 -2.29 -6.87 -25.35
CA GLU A 137 -3.25 -6.51 -24.30
C GLU A 137 -2.76 -5.38 -23.39
N THR A 138 -1.45 -5.30 -23.14
CA THR A 138 -0.85 -4.17 -22.42
C THR A 138 -0.98 -2.89 -23.25
N VAL A 139 -0.68 -2.96 -24.55
CA VAL A 139 -0.90 -1.84 -25.49
C VAL A 139 -2.36 -1.41 -25.48
N ARG A 140 -3.31 -2.37 -25.52
CA ARG A 140 -4.75 -2.07 -25.43
C ARG A 140 -5.11 -1.36 -24.13
N GLN A 141 -4.63 -1.84 -22.99
CA GLN A 141 -4.92 -1.25 -21.69
C GLN A 141 -4.42 0.19 -21.57
N VAL A 142 -3.23 0.48 -22.11
CA VAL A 142 -2.66 1.83 -22.21
C VAL A 142 -3.55 2.72 -23.06
N LEU A 143 -3.90 2.27 -24.28
CA LEU A 143 -4.68 3.06 -25.23
C LEU A 143 -6.18 3.14 -24.92
N LYS A 144 -6.71 2.33 -23.99
CA LYS A 144 -8.14 2.30 -23.65
C LYS A 144 -8.60 3.57 -22.94
N LYS A 145 -7.70 4.30 -22.27
CA LYS A 145 -8.02 5.55 -21.56
C LYS A 145 -7.97 6.79 -22.46
N THR A 146 -7.72 6.64 -23.75
CA THR A 146 -7.55 7.74 -24.70
C THR A 146 -8.84 7.96 -25.52
N ASN A 147 -9.96 8.20 -24.84
CA ASN A 147 -11.22 8.74 -25.37
C ASN A 147 -12.06 9.32 -24.22
#